data_AF-A0A3N0GF21-F1
#
_entry.id   AF-A0A3N0GF21-F1
#
_cell.length_a   1.000
_cell.length_b   1.000
_cell.length_c   1.000
_cell.angle_alpha   90.00
_cell.angle_beta   90.00
_cell.angle_gamma   90.00
#
_symmetry.space_group_name_H-M   'P 1'
#
loop_
_entity.id
_entity.type
_entity.pdbx_description
1 polymer ?
#
loop_
_entity_poly.entity_id
_entity_poly.type
_entity_poly.pdbx_seq_one_letter_code
_entity_poly.pdbx_strand_id
1 'polypeptide(L)'
;MAGSHRAQKTQRTRERPGRRQGWAVAVAVVLALVPATWFGVHRLVASPTSAPDQTATDLPIPSVSPRATTPAPQPPATSAPPATPRPHLAKVAPEAPRRLQAGPLLDTGFDSAVSTIEPASTAEVARLAPRGSPGSPGTDTVVVVGKVLTGGEGAFGHLPQLRTGATVSIRTDAGTLTYTVVASARMPVSGLASSQQITRHVRGRLVMVGIRYAATGERLADAVVVTADLSGARPS
;
A
#
# COMPACT_ATOMS: atom_id res chain seq x y z
N MET A 1 9.22 73.43 18.40
CA MET A 1 10.08 73.68 19.58
C MET A 1 9.75 72.64 20.64
N ALA A 2 10.79 71.97 21.18
CA ALA A 2 10.93 71.31 22.49
C ALA A 2 9.78 70.37 22.97
N GLY A 3 9.99 69.10 23.32
CA GLY A 3 11.02 68.54 24.23
C GLY A 3 10.68 68.92 25.67
N SER A 4 10.73 68.11 26.73
CA SER A 4 11.15 66.74 27.03
C SER A 4 10.87 66.51 28.53
N HIS A 5 11.05 65.26 29.00
CA HIS A 5 11.37 64.77 30.37
C HIS A 5 10.30 63.85 30.99
N ARG A 6 10.54 62.52 31.10
CA ARG A 6 11.42 61.73 32.03
C ARG A 6 10.56 61.28 33.24
N ALA A 7 10.46 60.00 33.65
CA ALA A 7 11.48 58.98 33.94
C ALA A 7 10.91 57.56 33.73
N GLN A 8 11.62 56.61 33.09
CA GLN A 8 12.64 55.70 33.64
C GLN A 8 12.24 54.94 34.92
N LYS A 9 11.84 53.67 34.76
CA LYS A 9 12.18 52.61 35.71
C LYS A 9 12.72 51.38 34.97
N THR A 10 14.01 51.20 35.20
CA THR A 10 14.90 50.11 34.83
C THR A 10 14.43 48.75 35.34
N GLN A 11 14.44 47.73 34.48
CA GLN A 11 14.85 46.39 34.85
C GLN A 11 15.70 45.78 33.73
N ARG A 12 17.02 45.94 33.89
CA ARG A 12 18.04 45.15 33.23
C ARG A 12 18.21 43.81 33.97
N THR A 13 18.75 42.86 33.23
CA THR A 13 19.58 41.73 33.68
C THR A 13 18.85 40.48 34.19
N ARG A 14 18.83 39.44 33.35
CA ARG A 14 19.86 38.38 33.47
C ARG A 14 19.87 37.51 32.21
N GLU A 15 20.94 37.67 31.44
CA GLU A 15 21.50 36.61 30.64
C GLU A 15 21.74 35.37 31.52
N ARG A 16 21.39 34.19 30.98
CA ARG A 16 22.09 32.95 31.33
C ARG A 16 22.49 32.24 30.04
N PRO A 17 23.78 32.31 29.67
CA PRO A 17 24.36 31.35 28.75
C PRO A 17 24.69 30.05 29.50
N GLY A 18 24.62 28.91 28.80
CA GLY A 18 25.36 27.71 29.16
C GLY A 18 24.56 26.59 29.82
N ARG A 19 24.21 25.58 29.02
CA ARG A 19 24.54 24.18 29.32
C ARG A 19 24.40 23.32 28.06
N ARG A 20 25.46 23.35 27.24
CA ARG A 20 25.90 22.16 26.51
C ARG A 20 26.40 21.14 27.56
N GLN A 21 26.47 19.87 27.14
CA GLN A 21 27.32 18.81 27.72
C GLN A 21 26.63 17.88 28.72
N GLY A 22 26.41 16.62 28.28
CA GLY A 22 26.56 15.50 29.21
C GLY A 22 25.62 14.30 29.13
N TRP A 23 25.11 13.84 27.98
CA TRP A 23 24.59 12.45 27.87
C TRP A 23 24.93 11.85 26.50
N ALA A 24 26.23 11.76 26.22
CA ALA A 24 26.77 10.86 25.22
C ALA A 24 27.86 10.02 25.90
N VAL A 25 27.63 8.70 25.90
CA VAL A 25 28.59 7.60 25.98
C VAL A 25 29.13 7.17 27.35
N ALA A 26 28.64 6.00 27.79
CA ALA A 26 29.34 4.96 28.55
C ALA A 26 28.34 3.77 28.70
N VAL A 27 28.54 2.50 28.34
CA VAL A 27 29.67 1.62 27.97
C VAL A 27 28.99 0.36 27.36
N ALA A 28 29.03 0.09 26.05
CA ALA A 28 29.95 -0.82 25.34
C ALA A 28 30.42 -2.07 26.13
N VAL A 29 30.27 -3.27 25.55
CA VAL A 29 30.81 -4.57 26.00
C VAL A 29 29.88 -5.41 26.91
N VAL A 30 28.82 -5.97 26.31
CA VAL A 30 28.57 -7.42 26.46
C VAL A 30 28.77 -8.01 25.07
N LEU A 31 30.03 -8.37 24.83
CA LEU A 31 30.48 -9.09 23.65
C LEU A 31 30.19 -10.58 23.86
N ALA A 32 29.67 -11.21 22.81
CA ALA A 32 29.86 -12.62 22.47
C ALA A 32 29.30 -13.70 23.41
N LEU A 33 28.13 -14.24 23.05
CA LEU A 33 27.80 -15.67 22.99
C LEU A 33 26.33 -15.80 22.49
N VAL A 34 26.09 -16.01 21.18
CA VAL A 34 25.80 -17.34 20.57
C VAL A 34 24.29 -17.66 20.52
N PRO A 35 23.71 -18.23 19.44
CA PRO A 35 23.92 -18.01 18.00
C PRO A 35 22.57 -18.03 17.22
N ALA A 36 22.67 -18.07 15.89
CA ALA A 36 21.60 -18.31 14.93
C ALA A 36 20.76 -19.58 15.18
N THR A 37 19.43 -19.45 15.33
CA THR A 37 18.45 -20.52 15.03
C THR A 37 17.05 -19.93 14.81
N TRP A 38 16.71 -19.48 13.60
CA TRP A 38 15.30 -19.57 13.14
C TRP A 38 15.21 -19.61 11.61
N PHE A 39 16.15 -20.29 10.95
CA PHE A 39 15.97 -20.81 9.61
C PHE A 39 15.88 -22.33 9.73
N GLY A 40 14.66 -22.86 9.82
CA GLY A 40 14.44 -24.29 9.87
C GLY A 40 12.96 -24.63 9.96
N VAL A 41 12.55 -25.58 9.11
CA VAL A 41 11.27 -26.31 9.12
C VAL A 41 10.11 -25.64 8.37
N HIS A 42 10.08 -25.82 7.05
CA HIS A 42 8.94 -26.39 6.31
C HIS A 42 9.36 -26.68 4.85
N ARG A 43 10.30 -27.62 4.67
CA ARG A 43 10.60 -28.27 3.37
C ARG A 43 10.65 -29.77 3.62
N LEU A 44 9.49 -30.42 3.62
CA LEU A 44 9.33 -31.86 3.49
C LEU A 44 7.85 -32.18 3.18
N VAL A 45 7.50 -32.16 1.89
CA VAL A 45 6.57 -33.15 1.37
C VAL A 45 7.27 -33.75 0.16
N ALA A 46 7.70 -34.99 0.38
CA ALA A 46 8.43 -35.83 -0.54
C ALA A 46 7.61 -36.12 -1.80
N SER A 47 8.29 -36.11 -2.93
CA SER A 47 7.89 -36.83 -4.12
C SER A 47 7.99 -38.34 -3.87
N PRO A 48 6.95 -39.14 -4.13
CA PRO A 48 7.13 -40.56 -4.36
C PRO A 48 7.56 -40.80 -5.81
N THR A 49 8.82 -41.22 -5.94
CA THR A 49 9.45 -41.82 -7.12
C THR A 49 9.05 -43.30 -7.24
N SER A 50 8.76 -43.69 -8.47
CA SER A 50 8.86 -45.01 -9.11
C SER A 50 8.08 -46.22 -8.58
N ALA A 51 7.42 -46.82 -9.57
CA ALA A 51 6.76 -48.12 -9.58
C ALA A 51 7.66 -49.29 -9.17
N PRO A 52 7.02 -50.41 -8.77
CA PRO A 52 7.45 -51.74 -9.13
C PRO A 52 6.50 -52.34 -10.17
N ASP A 53 7.16 -52.97 -11.13
CA ASP A 53 6.65 -53.90 -12.12
C ASP A 53 6.19 -55.22 -11.47
N GLN A 54 5.36 -55.94 -12.23
CA GLN A 54 5.13 -57.40 -12.20
C GLN A 54 3.77 -57.98 -11.79
N THR A 55 3.36 -58.86 -12.71
CA THR A 55 2.64 -60.13 -12.57
C THR A 55 1.16 -60.12 -12.87
N ALA A 56 0.92 -60.45 -14.15
CA ALA A 56 -0.29 -61.02 -14.70
C ALA A 56 -0.92 -62.09 -13.80
N THR A 57 -2.23 -61.97 -13.59
CA THR A 57 -3.11 -63.11 -13.38
C THR A 57 -4.29 -62.92 -14.32
N ASP A 58 -4.27 -63.76 -15.35
CA ASP A 58 -5.28 -63.94 -16.37
C ASP A 58 -6.56 -64.51 -15.75
N LEU A 59 -7.66 -63.78 -15.93
CA LEU A 59 -9.03 -64.20 -15.61
C LEU A 59 -9.90 -63.79 -16.81
N PRO A 60 -10.65 -64.70 -17.44
CA PRO A 60 -11.48 -64.37 -18.58
C PRO A 60 -12.71 -63.57 -18.11
N ILE A 61 -12.71 -62.26 -18.36
CA ILE A 61 -13.86 -61.39 -18.12
C ILE A 61 -14.71 -61.37 -19.40
N PRO A 62 -16.03 -61.65 -19.32
CA PRO A 62 -16.92 -61.60 -20.48
C PRO A 62 -16.99 -60.19 -21.07
N SER A 63 -16.88 -60.12 -22.40
CA SER A 63 -16.99 -58.89 -23.18
C SER A 63 -18.41 -58.34 -23.11
N VAL A 64 -18.60 -57.21 -22.42
CA VAL A 64 -19.85 -56.43 -22.44
C VAL A 64 -19.68 -55.24 -23.38
N SER A 65 -20.47 -55.25 -24.45
CA SER A 65 -20.53 -54.19 -25.46
C SER A 65 -20.80 -52.80 -24.85
N PRO A 66 -20.13 -51.73 -25.31
CA PRO A 66 -20.42 -50.38 -24.86
C PRO A 66 -21.80 -49.93 -25.36
N ARG A 67 -22.67 -49.58 -24.41
CA ARG A 67 -23.94 -48.90 -24.67
C ARG A 67 -23.65 -47.48 -25.13
N ALA A 68 -24.07 -47.15 -26.36
CA ALA A 68 -24.05 -45.78 -26.86
C ALA A 68 -24.77 -44.86 -25.86
N THR A 69 -24.01 -43.95 -25.25
CA THR A 69 -24.55 -42.95 -24.33
C THR A 69 -24.87 -41.72 -25.16
N THR A 70 -26.15 -41.42 -25.28
CA THR A 70 -26.69 -40.19 -25.89
C THR A 70 -26.00 -38.96 -25.27
N PRO A 71 -25.53 -37.98 -26.09
CA PRO A 71 -24.92 -36.76 -25.56
C PRO A 71 -25.94 -35.97 -24.73
N ALA A 72 -25.54 -35.59 -23.52
CA ALA A 72 -26.31 -34.68 -22.68
C ALA A 72 -26.38 -33.27 -23.33
N PRO A 73 -27.50 -32.55 -23.22
CA PRO A 73 -27.61 -31.18 -23.72
C PRO A 73 -26.58 -30.26 -23.05
N GLN A 74 -25.68 -29.70 -23.86
CA GLN A 74 -24.72 -28.68 -23.42
C GLN A 74 -25.48 -27.41 -23.01
N PRO A 75 -25.28 -26.86 -21.81
CA PRO A 75 -25.87 -25.59 -21.42
C PRO A 75 -25.40 -24.49 -22.40
N PRO A 76 -26.28 -23.53 -22.76
CA PRO A 76 -25.89 -22.44 -23.64
C PRO A 76 -24.67 -21.72 -23.06
N ALA A 77 -23.65 -21.54 -23.90
CA ALA A 77 -22.48 -20.74 -23.57
C ALA A 77 -22.95 -19.36 -23.11
N THR A 78 -22.80 -19.07 -21.82
CA THR A 78 -23.04 -17.73 -21.29
C THR A 78 -21.97 -16.85 -21.91
N SER A 79 -22.39 -16.01 -22.86
CA SER A 79 -21.59 -14.98 -23.48
C SER A 79 -20.96 -14.14 -22.38
N ALA A 80 -19.63 -14.19 -22.27
CA ALA A 80 -18.91 -13.30 -21.36
C ALA A 80 -19.30 -11.85 -21.68
N PRO A 81 -19.62 -11.02 -20.66
CA PRO A 81 -20.01 -9.64 -20.91
C PRO A 81 -18.88 -8.90 -21.66
N PRO A 82 -19.24 -8.00 -22.59
CA PRO A 82 -18.27 -7.24 -23.37
C PRO A 82 -17.31 -6.52 -22.43
N ALA A 83 -16.01 -6.77 -22.60
CA ALA A 83 -14.96 -6.09 -21.86
C ALA A 83 -15.09 -4.58 -22.13
N THR A 84 -15.46 -3.82 -21.11
CA THR A 84 -15.58 -2.36 -21.22
C THR A 84 -14.22 -1.80 -21.65
N PRO A 85 -14.15 -0.95 -22.70
CA PRO A 85 -12.90 -0.35 -23.13
C PRO A 85 -12.28 0.43 -21.98
N ARG A 86 -11.07 0.06 -21.56
CA ARG A 86 -10.32 0.86 -20.60
C ARG A 86 -9.92 2.16 -21.30
N PRO A 87 -10.13 3.33 -20.68
CA PRO A 87 -9.79 4.61 -21.31
C PRO A 87 -8.33 4.59 -21.75
N HIS A 88 -8.11 4.86 -23.02
CA HIS A 88 -6.78 5.07 -23.57
C HIS A 88 -6.26 6.36 -22.95
N LEU A 89 -5.49 6.21 -21.86
CA LEU A 89 -4.80 7.33 -21.25
C LEU A 89 -3.86 7.94 -22.28
N ALA A 90 -4.15 9.19 -22.66
CA ALA A 90 -3.11 10.05 -23.19
C ALA A 90 -1.92 9.97 -22.22
N LYS A 91 -0.74 9.67 -22.75
CA LYS A 91 0.48 9.51 -21.97
C LYS A 91 0.78 10.84 -21.28
N VAL A 92 0.37 10.97 -20.02
CA VAL A 92 0.87 12.01 -19.13
C VAL A 92 2.33 11.64 -18.82
N ALA A 93 3.24 12.62 -18.77
CA ALA A 93 4.61 12.33 -18.41
C ALA A 93 4.67 11.83 -16.95
N PRO A 94 5.54 10.87 -16.60
CA PRO A 94 5.77 10.49 -15.21
C PRO A 94 6.23 11.70 -14.41
N GLU A 95 5.47 12.11 -13.40
CA GLU A 95 5.82 13.26 -12.58
C GLU A 95 5.58 13.00 -11.10
N ALA A 96 6.23 13.81 -10.27
CA ALA A 96 6.04 13.78 -8.84
C ALA A 96 4.59 14.19 -8.52
N PRO A 97 3.83 13.35 -7.80
CA PRO A 97 2.51 13.75 -7.35
C PRO A 97 2.62 14.91 -6.37
N ARG A 98 1.64 15.82 -6.44
CA ARG A 98 1.56 17.01 -5.59
C ARG A 98 0.45 16.91 -4.56
N ARG A 99 -0.68 16.34 -4.95
CA ARG A 99 -1.88 16.31 -4.11
C ARG A 99 -2.73 15.10 -4.38
N LEU A 100 -3.29 14.51 -3.32
CA LEU A 100 -4.24 13.40 -3.36
C LEU A 100 -5.56 13.87 -2.77
N GLN A 101 -6.64 13.71 -3.52
CA GLN A 101 -7.96 14.22 -3.14
C GLN A 101 -9.05 13.17 -3.32
N ALA A 102 -10.01 13.10 -2.41
CA ALA A 102 -11.17 12.23 -2.53
C ALA A 102 -12.40 12.89 -1.90
N GLY A 103 -13.06 13.78 -2.66
CA GLY A 103 -14.17 14.58 -2.16
C GLY A 103 -13.78 15.33 -0.87
N PRO A 104 -14.68 15.41 0.14
CA PRO A 104 -14.37 16.03 1.43
C PRO A 104 -13.55 15.13 2.36
N LEU A 105 -13.32 13.86 1.99
CA LEU A 105 -12.70 12.88 2.88
C LEU A 105 -11.18 13.01 2.90
N LEU A 106 -10.57 13.27 1.76
CA LEU A 106 -9.12 13.38 1.64
C LEU A 106 -8.75 14.63 0.86
N ASP A 107 -7.81 15.38 1.41
CA ASP A 107 -7.15 16.47 0.70
C ASP A 107 -5.74 16.66 1.27
N THR A 108 -4.79 15.85 0.80
CA THR A 108 -3.45 15.75 1.39
C THR A 108 -2.34 15.94 0.35
N GLY A 109 -1.23 16.50 0.79
CA GLY A 109 0.00 16.64 0.00
C GLY A 109 0.78 15.33 -0.08
N PHE A 110 1.79 15.33 -0.94
CA PHE A 110 2.77 14.27 -1.01
C PHE A 110 4.10 14.73 -0.42
N ASP A 111 4.66 13.90 0.45
CA ASP A 111 6.06 13.99 0.88
C ASP A 111 6.95 13.24 -0.15
N SER A 112 8.18 12.97 0.25
CA SER A 112 9.18 12.19 -0.45
C SER A 112 8.76 10.72 -0.63
N ALA A 113 9.38 10.06 -1.60
CA ALA A 113 9.18 8.63 -1.78
C ALA A 113 9.84 7.84 -0.62
N VAL A 114 9.19 6.77 -0.18
CA VAL A 114 9.68 5.83 0.85
C VAL A 114 10.02 4.48 0.24
N SER A 115 10.98 3.74 0.81
CA SER A 115 11.35 2.39 0.36
C SER A 115 10.61 1.27 1.09
N THR A 116 9.91 1.60 2.17
CA THR A 116 9.17 0.66 3.01
C THR A 116 7.72 1.09 3.16
N ILE A 117 6.83 0.18 3.54
CA ILE A 117 5.43 0.48 3.86
C ILE A 117 5.35 1.09 5.26
N GLU A 118 6.00 2.23 5.41
CA GLU A 118 6.03 3.02 6.63
C GLU A 118 5.83 4.50 6.28
N PRO A 119 4.79 5.16 6.82
CA PRO A 119 4.59 6.58 6.60
C PRO A 119 5.69 7.42 7.27
N ALA A 120 6.31 8.33 6.51
CA ALA A 120 7.30 9.26 7.03
C ALA A 120 6.66 10.42 7.84
N SER A 121 5.45 10.84 7.45
CA SER A 121 4.76 12.01 7.98
C SER A 121 3.39 11.67 8.56
N THR A 122 2.90 12.52 9.47
CA THR A 122 1.51 12.52 9.92
C THR A 122 0.61 13.32 8.98
N ALA A 123 1.11 14.37 8.33
CA ALA A 123 0.30 15.32 7.54
C ALA A 123 0.23 14.98 6.05
N GLU A 124 1.24 14.27 5.55
CA GLU A 124 1.41 14.00 4.12
C GLU A 124 1.51 12.50 3.84
N VAL A 125 1.18 12.11 2.61
CA VAL A 125 1.35 10.73 2.14
C VAL A 125 2.68 10.59 1.42
N ALA A 126 3.28 9.41 1.50
CA ALA A 126 4.48 9.09 0.77
C ALA A 126 4.18 8.09 -0.36
N ARG A 127 4.86 8.25 -1.50
CA ARG A 127 4.83 7.24 -2.56
C ARG A 127 5.82 6.12 -2.22
N LEU A 128 5.41 4.86 -2.34
CA LEU A 128 6.32 3.73 -2.16
C LEU A 128 7.18 3.53 -3.41
N ALA A 129 8.50 3.63 -3.29
CA ALA A 129 9.47 3.24 -4.31
C ALA A 129 9.90 1.77 -4.12
N PRO A 130 10.26 1.04 -5.19
CA PRO A 130 10.36 1.47 -6.60
C PRO A 130 9.04 1.33 -7.39
N ARG A 131 7.86 1.35 -6.73
CA ARG A 131 6.57 1.18 -7.41
C ARG A 131 6.28 2.33 -8.38
N GLY A 132 5.21 2.17 -9.15
CA GLY A 132 4.77 3.11 -10.17
C GLY A 132 4.68 4.55 -9.66
N SER A 133 5.01 5.49 -10.54
CA SER A 133 4.75 6.92 -10.33
C SER A 133 3.40 7.30 -10.94
N PRO A 134 2.59 8.12 -10.27
CA PRO A 134 1.43 8.77 -10.89
C PRO A 134 1.83 9.45 -12.19
N GLY A 135 0.92 9.44 -13.16
CA GLY A 135 1.10 10.10 -14.46
C GLY A 135 1.84 9.20 -15.44
N SER A 136 2.72 8.32 -14.98
CA SER A 136 3.31 7.29 -15.83
C SER A 136 2.24 6.28 -16.22
N PRO A 137 1.89 6.14 -17.52
CA PRO A 137 1.05 5.03 -17.96
C PRO A 137 1.78 3.67 -17.85
N GLY A 138 2.95 3.62 -17.20
CA GLY A 138 3.76 2.42 -17.01
C GLY A 138 3.00 1.28 -16.35
N THR A 139 3.49 0.07 -16.62
CA THR A 139 2.96 -1.26 -16.29
C THR A 139 2.74 -1.57 -14.80
N ASP A 140 2.90 -0.59 -13.93
CA ASP A 140 2.99 -0.80 -12.49
C ASP A 140 1.82 -0.17 -11.72
N THR A 141 1.62 -0.66 -10.51
CA THR A 141 0.70 -0.13 -9.51
C THR A 141 1.38 1.03 -8.77
N VAL A 142 0.66 2.14 -8.64
CA VAL A 142 1.05 3.24 -7.76
C VAL A 142 0.67 2.84 -6.34
N VAL A 143 1.61 2.88 -5.40
CA VAL A 143 1.33 2.64 -3.99
C VAL A 143 1.66 3.90 -3.19
N VAL A 144 0.70 4.34 -2.39
CA VAL A 144 0.84 5.50 -1.50
C VAL A 144 0.55 5.09 -0.07
N VAL A 145 1.33 5.62 0.87
CA VAL A 145 1.35 5.18 2.26
C VAL A 145 1.17 6.40 3.16
N GLY A 146 0.28 6.31 4.15
CA GLY A 146 -0.03 7.42 5.06
C GLY A 146 -0.50 6.93 6.42
N LYS A 147 -0.50 7.83 7.41
CA LYS A 147 -0.99 7.53 8.77
C LYS A 147 -2.51 7.70 8.86
N VAL A 148 -3.14 6.78 9.59
CA VAL A 148 -4.53 6.87 10.04
C VAL A 148 -4.49 6.95 11.56
N LEU A 149 -4.71 8.14 12.12
CA LEU A 149 -4.78 8.31 13.56
C LEU A 149 -6.21 8.03 14.04
N THR A 150 -6.33 7.46 15.24
CA THR A 150 -7.64 7.28 15.88
C THR A 150 -8.30 8.65 16.06
N GLY A 151 -9.57 8.77 15.69
CA GLY A 151 -10.29 10.06 15.67
C GLY A 151 -10.40 10.71 14.29
N GLY A 152 -9.79 10.12 13.25
CA GLY A 152 -9.90 10.62 11.87
C GLY A 152 -8.84 11.66 11.50
N GLU A 153 -7.78 11.76 12.28
CA GLU A 153 -6.63 12.62 11.97
C GLU A 153 -5.56 11.90 11.14
N GLY A 154 -4.58 12.67 10.68
CA GLY A 154 -3.48 12.21 9.83
C GLY A 154 -3.82 12.26 8.34
N ALA A 155 -2.80 12.06 7.50
CA ALA A 155 -2.89 12.17 6.04
C ALA A 155 -3.98 11.26 5.44
N PHE A 156 -4.25 10.13 6.09
CA PHE A 156 -5.29 9.17 5.72
C PHE A 156 -6.38 8.98 6.79
N GLY A 157 -6.59 9.97 7.66
CA GLY A 157 -7.57 9.89 8.75
C GLY A 157 -8.97 9.41 8.35
N HIS A 158 -9.45 9.82 7.16
CA HIS A 158 -10.74 9.39 6.62
C HIS A 158 -10.67 8.33 5.52
N LEU A 159 -9.48 7.76 5.24
CA LEU A 159 -9.34 6.63 4.30
C LEU A 159 -10.29 5.44 4.64
N PRO A 160 -10.56 5.08 5.91
CA PRO A 160 -11.51 4.02 6.24
C PRO A 160 -12.96 4.32 5.83
N GLN A 161 -13.29 5.56 5.47
CA GLN A 161 -14.61 6.00 5.05
C GLN A 161 -14.81 5.91 3.54
N LEU A 162 -13.72 5.76 2.76
CA LEU A 162 -13.84 5.53 1.33
C LEU A 162 -14.55 4.20 1.04
N ARG A 163 -15.39 4.22 0.01
CA ARG A 163 -16.24 3.09 -0.42
C ARG A 163 -16.00 2.82 -1.88
N THR A 164 -16.29 1.58 -2.32
CA THR A 164 -16.31 1.23 -3.74
C THR A 164 -17.20 2.19 -4.52
N GLY A 165 -16.74 2.62 -5.69
CA GLY A 165 -17.37 3.64 -6.53
C GLY A 165 -16.93 5.07 -6.21
N ALA A 166 -16.28 5.33 -5.07
CA ALA A 166 -15.77 6.66 -4.75
C ALA A 166 -14.65 7.09 -5.72
N THR A 167 -14.61 8.38 -6.03
CA THR A 167 -13.58 8.95 -6.89
C THR A 167 -12.41 9.48 -6.06
N VAL A 168 -11.20 9.14 -6.48
CA VAL A 168 -9.93 9.64 -5.94
C VAL A 168 -9.18 10.31 -7.08
N SER A 169 -8.54 11.44 -6.82
CA SER A 169 -7.72 12.13 -7.82
C SER A 169 -6.32 12.40 -7.32
N ILE A 170 -5.34 12.27 -8.21
CA ILE A 170 -3.96 12.66 -7.97
C ILE A 170 -3.63 13.81 -8.92
N ARG A 171 -3.23 14.96 -8.35
CA ARG A 171 -2.71 16.09 -9.10
C ARG A 171 -1.20 15.97 -9.24
N THR A 172 -0.71 16.13 -10.46
CA THR A 172 0.70 16.24 -10.87
C THR A 172 0.90 17.59 -11.56
N ASP A 173 2.13 17.98 -11.93
CA ASP A 173 2.34 19.23 -12.65
C ASP A 173 1.84 19.12 -14.11
N ALA A 174 1.82 17.91 -14.67
CA ALA A 174 1.33 17.57 -16.01
C ALA A 174 -0.19 17.37 -16.09
N GLY A 175 -0.90 17.45 -14.96
CA GLY A 175 -2.36 17.33 -14.92
C GLY A 175 -2.91 16.47 -13.78
N THR A 176 -4.17 16.06 -13.93
CA THR A 176 -4.92 15.32 -12.91
C THR A 176 -5.31 13.94 -13.41
N LEU A 177 -5.09 12.93 -12.56
CA LEU A 177 -5.50 11.55 -12.78
C LEU A 177 -6.68 11.24 -11.88
N THR A 178 -7.70 10.58 -12.41
CA THR A 178 -8.93 10.22 -11.70
C THR A 178 -9.01 8.71 -11.60
N TYR A 179 -9.18 8.20 -10.39
CA TYR A 179 -9.31 6.79 -10.06
C TYR A 179 -10.66 6.53 -9.42
N THR A 180 -11.21 5.34 -9.63
CA THR A 180 -12.43 4.86 -9.00
C THR A 180 -12.09 3.73 -8.04
N VAL A 181 -12.48 3.86 -6.77
CA VAL A 181 -12.26 2.83 -5.75
C VAL A 181 -13.00 1.56 -6.14
N VAL A 182 -12.29 0.45 -6.20
CA VAL A 182 -12.86 -0.87 -6.53
C VAL A 182 -12.96 -1.77 -5.29
N ALA A 183 -12.08 -1.58 -4.30
CA ALA A 183 -12.10 -2.35 -3.07
C ALA A 183 -11.51 -1.58 -1.88
N SER A 184 -11.99 -1.89 -0.68
CA SER A 184 -11.43 -1.44 0.59
C SER A 184 -11.43 -2.59 1.60
N ALA A 185 -10.32 -2.82 2.28
CA ALA A 185 -10.20 -3.89 3.26
C ALA A 185 -9.32 -3.46 4.44
N ARG A 186 -9.49 -4.16 5.57
CA ARG A 186 -8.49 -4.15 6.65
C ARG A 186 -7.56 -5.34 6.49
N MET A 187 -6.27 -5.13 6.72
CA MET A 187 -5.24 -6.16 6.58
C MET A 187 -4.26 -6.10 7.75
N PRO A 188 -3.71 -7.24 8.20
CA PRO A 188 -2.63 -7.23 9.18
C PRO A 188 -1.37 -6.59 8.58
N VAL A 189 -0.70 -5.75 9.37
CA VAL A 189 0.52 -5.04 8.96
C VAL A 189 1.63 -6.02 8.54
N SER A 190 1.76 -7.14 9.26
CA SER A 190 2.74 -8.19 8.98
C SER A 190 2.61 -8.83 7.59
N GLY A 191 1.42 -8.77 6.98
CA GLY A 191 1.16 -9.34 5.65
C GLY A 191 1.22 -8.34 4.50
N LEU A 192 1.43 -7.04 4.76
CA LEU A 192 1.36 -6.01 3.72
C LEU A 192 2.47 -6.16 2.67
N ALA A 193 3.70 -6.42 3.10
CA ALA A 193 4.85 -6.49 2.20
C ALA A 193 4.79 -7.67 1.22
N SER A 194 4.08 -8.74 1.57
CA SER A 194 3.88 -9.94 0.74
C SER A 194 2.53 -9.97 0.03
N SER A 195 1.60 -9.08 0.37
CA SER A 195 0.25 -9.05 -0.19
C SER A 195 0.27 -8.80 -1.69
N GLN A 196 -0.43 -9.65 -2.45
CA GLN A 196 -0.63 -9.49 -3.90
C GLN A 196 -1.37 -8.20 -4.26
N GLN A 197 -2.13 -7.60 -3.33
CA GLN A 197 -2.76 -6.30 -3.57
C GLN A 197 -1.70 -5.19 -3.71
N ILE A 198 -0.58 -5.30 -2.99
CA ILE A 198 0.48 -4.30 -2.96
C ILE A 198 1.63 -4.66 -3.91
N THR A 199 1.95 -5.95 -4.02
CA THR A 199 3.14 -6.42 -4.76
C THR A 199 2.91 -6.62 -6.24
N ARG A 200 1.67 -6.86 -6.67
CA ARG A 200 1.36 -7.15 -8.06
C ARG A 200 1.49 -5.88 -8.90
N HIS A 201 2.17 -5.99 -10.03
CA HIS A 201 2.29 -4.92 -11.02
C HIS A 201 1.03 -4.91 -11.91
N VAL A 202 0.17 -3.90 -11.75
CA VAL A 202 -0.97 -3.67 -12.65
C VAL A 202 -1.00 -2.20 -13.01
N ARG A 203 -0.94 -1.96 -14.32
CA ARG A 203 -1.07 -0.65 -14.94
C ARG A 203 -2.36 0.05 -14.52
N GLY A 204 -2.24 1.32 -14.15
CA GLY A 204 -3.39 2.17 -13.83
C GLY A 204 -4.05 1.85 -12.49
N ARG A 205 -3.46 0.97 -11.66
CA ARG A 205 -3.96 0.71 -10.32
C ARG A 205 -3.29 1.63 -9.32
N LEU A 206 -4.09 2.17 -8.41
CA LEU A 206 -3.68 2.91 -7.22
C LEU A 206 -4.00 2.06 -5.98
N VAL A 207 -3.05 1.94 -5.07
CA VAL A 207 -3.24 1.33 -3.75
C VAL A 207 -2.86 2.34 -2.69
N MET A 208 -3.82 2.67 -1.82
CA MET A 208 -3.63 3.53 -0.66
C MET A 208 -3.55 2.66 0.58
N VAL A 209 -2.44 2.76 1.31
CA VAL A 209 -2.18 2.00 2.54
C VAL A 209 -2.16 2.96 3.72
N GLY A 210 -3.18 2.88 4.55
CA GLY A 210 -3.30 3.60 5.81
C GLY A 210 -2.80 2.77 6.97
N ILE A 211 -1.58 3.02 7.45
CA ILE A 211 -1.08 2.40 8.68
C ILE A 211 -1.78 3.06 9.87
N ARG A 212 -2.42 2.25 10.71
CA ARG A 212 -3.25 2.76 11.81
C ARG A 212 -2.43 2.96 13.09
N TYR A 213 -2.78 3.99 13.82
CA TYR A 213 -2.17 4.34 15.09
C TYR A 213 -3.24 4.67 16.14
N ALA A 214 -3.01 4.25 17.38
CA ALA A 214 -3.77 4.65 18.54
C ALA A 214 -3.58 6.15 18.85
N ALA A 215 -4.45 6.73 19.67
CA ALA A 215 -4.30 8.11 20.14
C ALA A 215 -3.01 8.34 20.93
N THR A 216 -2.45 7.27 21.53
CA THR A 216 -1.15 7.28 22.23
C THR A 216 0.06 7.32 21.29
N GLY A 217 -0.16 7.21 19.97
CA GLY A 217 0.89 7.10 18.96
C GLY A 217 1.42 5.68 18.75
N GLU A 218 0.86 4.68 19.45
CA GLU A 218 1.20 3.28 19.24
C GLU A 218 0.66 2.79 17.90
N ARG A 219 1.49 2.06 17.13
CA ARG A 219 1.08 1.45 15.87
C ARG A 219 0.15 0.27 16.14
N LEU A 220 -0.98 0.24 15.45
CA LEU A 220 -1.91 -0.89 15.52
C LEU A 220 -1.48 -2.04 14.59
N ALA A 221 -1.93 -3.24 14.90
CA ALA A 221 -1.59 -4.45 14.15
C ALA A 221 -2.25 -4.52 12.75
N ASP A 222 -3.24 -3.67 12.46
CA ASP A 222 -3.96 -3.63 11.19
C ASP A 222 -3.75 -2.30 10.44
N ALA A 223 -3.89 -2.38 9.13
CA ALA A 223 -3.88 -1.26 8.20
C ALA A 223 -5.18 -1.26 7.38
N VAL A 224 -5.55 -0.09 6.87
CA VAL A 224 -6.60 0.03 5.86
C VAL A 224 -5.96 0.07 4.49
N VAL A 225 -6.41 -0.79 3.58
CA VAL A 225 -5.93 -0.86 2.20
C VAL A 225 -7.11 -0.56 1.28
N VAL A 226 -6.96 0.47 0.45
CA VAL A 226 -7.94 0.86 -0.56
C VAL A 226 -7.30 0.71 -1.93
N THR A 227 -7.97 -0.04 -2.82
CA THR A 227 -7.55 -0.23 -4.21
C THR A 227 -8.50 0.54 -5.12
N ALA A 228 -7.94 1.27 -6.08
CA ALA A 228 -8.66 2.05 -7.06
C ALA A 228 -8.06 1.86 -8.45
N ASP A 229 -8.89 1.91 -9.49
CA ASP A 229 -8.48 1.80 -10.88
C ASP A 229 -8.65 3.13 -11.61
N LEU A 230 -7.69 3.46 -12.46
CA LEU A 230 -7.65 4.69 -13.23
C LEU A 230 -8.82 4.74 -14.22
N SER A 231 -9.66 5.75 -14.06
CA SER A 231 -10.89 5.98 -14.84
C SER A 231 -10.82 7.23 -15.73
N GLY A 232 -9.85 8.11 -15.52
CA GLY A 232 -9.63 9.26 -16.40
C GLY A 232 -8.31 9.98 -16.17
N ALA A 233 -7.91 10.80 -17.13
CA ALA A 233 -6.80 11.74 -17.00
C ALA A 233 -7.10 13.02 -17.76
N ARG A 234 -6.71 14.15 -17.18
CA ARG A 234 -6.85 15.47 -17.79
C ARG A 234 -5.50 16.20 -17.72
N PRO A 235 -4.94 16.63 -18.86
CA PRO A 235 -3.73 17.45 -18.85
C PRO A 235 -4.02 18.83 -18.23
N SER A 236 -2.98 19.42 -17.63
CA SER A 236 -2.99 20.80 -17.11
C SER A 236 -2.99 21.83 -18.23
#